data_AF-A0A0G1D4K2-F1
#
_entry.id   AF-A0A0G1D4K2-F1
#
_cell.length_a   1.000
_cell.length_b   1.000
_cell.length_c   1.000
_cell.angle_alpha   90.00
_cell.angle_beta   90.00
_cell.angle_gamma   90.00
#
_symmetry.space_group_name_H-M   'P 1'
#
loop_
_entity.id
_entity.type
_entity.pdbx_description
1 polymer ?
#
loop_
_entity_poly.entity_id
_entity_poly.type
_entity_poly.pdbx_seq_one_letter_code
_entity_poly.pdbx_strand_id
1 'polypeptide(L)'
;MNKLTKKLNKTLHSMKLQHVTSYLILATFCLNLFLPKLPLASAEDRNASDSNLIALADNQNPNFVSTDSEENLTDEDISVEAPCTPGVDCPEDLVIKMPNVQNGYQNEAIDPFIPQGVKEVRTVIVTAYSSTPDQTDDSPFITANGTFVRDGIVACNFLPFGAKVRFPDFSGDKIYTVTDRMALKNSHKVDIWMESRSLALQFGVKKLVVEILE
;
A
#
# COMPACT_ATOMS: atom_id res chain seq x y z
N MET A 1 -57.98 16.69 -19.23
CA MET A 1 -56.79 15.81 -19.24
C MET A 1 -56.85 14.86 -20.45
N ASN A 2 -56.98 15.36 -21.68
CA ASN A 2 -56.04 16.05 -22.56
C ASN A 2 -55.40 15.05 -23.54
N LYS A 3 -56.05 14.89 -24.71
CA LYS A 3 -55.56 14.12 -25.88
C LYS A 3 -54.09 14.38 -26.23
N LEU A 4 -53.55 15.54 -25.84
CA LEU A 4 -52.16 15.93 -25.96
C LEU A 4 -51.19 14.99 -25.22
N THR A 5 -51.52 14.54 -24.00
CA THR A 5 -50.63 13.68 -23.20
C THR A 5 -50.56 12.26 -23.78
N LYS A 6 -51.66 11.75 -24.34
CA LYS A 6 -51.68 10.47 -25.07
C LYS A 6 -50.87 10.53 -26.36
N LYS A 7 -50.94 11.65 -27.11
CA LYS A 7 -50.17 11.83 -28.33
C LYS A 7 -48.67 11.94 -28.02
N LEU A 8 -48.30 12.69 -26.98
CA LEU A 8 -46.92 12.84 -26.55
C LEU A 8 -46.29 11.52 -26.07
N ASN A 9 -47.01 10.73 -25.25
CA ASN A 9 -46.53 9.41 -24.81
C ASN A 9 -46.41 8.41 -25.96
N LYS A 10 -47.32 8.44 -26.93
CA LYS A 10 -47.24 7.55 -28.11
C LYS A 10 -46.03 7.88 -28.97
N THR A 11 -45.73 9.17 -29.18
CA THR A 11 -44.55 9.61 -29.93
C THR A 11 -43.25 9.32 -29.15
N LEU A 12 -43.23 9.56 -27.84
CA LEU A 12 -42.07 9.26 -26.99
C LEU A 12 -41.75 7.75 -26.94
N HIS A 13 -42.79 6.92 -26.90
CA HIS A 13 -42.62 5.47 -26.91
C HIS A 13 -42.15 4.96 -28.29
N SER A 14 -42.63 5.54 -29.40
CA SER A 14 -42.18 5.12 -30.73
C SER A 14 -40.73 5.53 -31.01
N MET A 15 -40.31 6.72 -30.55
CA MET A 15 -38.92 7.17 -30.69
C MET A 15 -37.95 6.30 -29.89
N LYS A 16 -38.28 5.95 -28.63
CA LYS A 16 -37.41 5.08 -27.82
C LYS A 16 -37.27 3.67 -28.39
N LEU A 17 -38.34 3.13 -28.98
CA LEU A 17 -38.33 1.76 -29.48
C LEU A 17 -37.47 1.59 -30.75
N GLN A 18 -37.45 2.59 -31.64
CA GLN A 18 -36.66 2.52 -32.88
C GLN A 18 -35.15 2.59 -32.66
N HIS A 19 -34.69 3.36 -31.67
CA HIS A 19 -33.26 3.45 -31.36
C HIS A 19 -32.75 2.22 -30.61
N VAL A 20 -33.57 1.61 -29.75
CA VAL A 20 -33.20 0.39 -29.01
C VAL A 20 -33.04 -0.80 -29.95
N THR A 21 -33.89 -0.95 -30.97
CA THR A 21 -33.78 -2.05 -31.94
C THR A 21 -32.53 -1.92 -32.81
N SER A 22 -32.16 -0.72 -33.24
CA SER A 22 -30.91 -0.51 -34.00
C SER A 22 -29.67 -0.79 -33.16
N TYR A 23 -29.67 -0.42 -31.87
CA TYR A 23 -28.55 -0.70 -30.98
C TYR A 23 -28.39 -2.19 -30.69
N LEU A 24 -29.49 -2.92 -30.49
CA LEU A 24 -29.47 -4.39 -30.33
C LEU A 24 -28.92 -5.10 -31.56
N ILE A 25 -29.34 -4.71 -32.77
CA ILE A 25 -28.84 -5.29 -34.01
C ILE A 25 -27.34 -5.00 -34.17
N LEU A 26 -26.90 -3.76 -33.93
CA LEU A 26 -25.49 -3.38 -34.01
C LEU A 26 -24.63 -4.13 -32.98
N ALA A 27 -25.11 -4.26 -31.73
CA ALA A 27 -24.40 -5.00 -30.69
C ALA A 27 -24.25 -6.49 -31.04
N THR A 28 -25.27 -7.13 -31.61
CA THR A 28 -25.17 -8.53 -32.06
C THR A 28 -24.24 -8.70 -33.26
N PHE A 29 -24.20 -7.74 -34.18
CA PHE A 29 -23.26 -7.74 -35.29
C PHE A 29 -21.81 -7.57 -34.82
N CYS A 30 -21.57 -6.68 -33.84
CA CYS A 30 -20.26 -6.49 -33.22
C CYS A 30 -19.79 -7.73 -32.43
N LEU A 31 -20.68 -8.38 -31.67
CA LEU A 31 -20.33 -9.63 -30.97
C LEU A 31 -19.91 -10.74 -31.96
N ASN A 32 -20.60 -10.85 -33.09
CA ASN A 32 -20.30 -11.86 -34.11
C ASN A 32 -19.03 -11.53 -34.93
N LEU A 33 -18.62 -10.26 -35.02
CA LEU A 33 -17.35 -9.89 -35.65
C LEU A 33 -16.13 -10.10 -34.75
N PHE A 34 -16.33 -10.10 -33.42
CA PHE A 34 -15.22 -10.05 -32.45
C PHE A 34 -15.04 -11.33 -31.63
N LEU A 35 -15.85 -12.36 -31.85
CA LEU A 35 -15.59 -13.69 -31.31
C LEU A 35 -14.71 -14.48 -32.29
N PRO A 36 -13.40 -14.65 -32.03
CA PRO A 36 -12.61 -15.61 -32.77
C PRO A 36 -13.24 -16.99 -32.56
N LYS A 37 -13.41 -17.76 -33.65
CA LYS A 37 -13.81 -19.17 -33.57
C LYS A 37 -12.73 -19.90 -32.76
N LEU A 38 -12.96 -20.09 -31.46
CA LEU A 38 -12.10 -20.93 -30.64
C LEU A 38 -12.13 -22.35 -31.26
N PRO A 39 -10.98 -22.93 -31.62
CA PRO A 39 -10.95 -24.34 -31.98
C PRO A 39 -11.34 -25.16 -30.75
N LEU A 40 -12.30 -26.07 -30.90
CA LEU A 40 -12.54 -27.13 -29.92
C LEU A 40 -11.25 -27.94 -29.82
N ALA A 41 -10.50 -27.75 -28.73
CA ALA A 41 -9.40 -28.62 -28.38
C ALA A 41 -9.97 -30.00 -28.03
N SER A 42 -9.68 -30.98 -28.88
CA SER A 42 -9.82 -32.40 -28.56
C SER A 42 -8.80 -32.73 -27.47
N ALA A 43 -9.28 -33.27 -26.35
CA ALA A 43 -8.41 -33.92 -25.38
C ALA A 43 -8.01 -35.29 -25.95
N GLU A 44 -6.74 -35.44 -26.32
CA GLU A 44 -6.12 -36.74 -26.52
C GLU A 44 -5.00 -36.95 -25.50
N ASP A 45 -4.94 -38.21 -25.07
CA ASP A 45 -4.32 -38.72 -23.86
C ASP A 45 -2.78 -38.86 -23.92
N ARG A 46 -2.26 -39.29 -22.77
CA ARG A 46 -0.89 -39.32 -22.25
C ARG A 46 0.15 -40.16 -23.01
N ASN A 47 1.41 -39.93 -22.58
CA ASN A 47 2.58 -40.80 -22.59
C ASN A 47 3.40 -40.89 -23.88
N ALA A 48 4.56 -40.24 -23.88
CA ALA A 48 5.80 -40.84 -24.36
C ALA A 48 6.99 -40.15 -23.68
N SER A 49 7.69 -40.95 -22.87
CA SER A 49 9.10 -40.82 -22.53
C SER A 49 9.95 -40.36 -23.71
N ASP A 50 10.83 -39.39 -23.50
CA ASP A 50 12.17 -39.45 -24.07
C ASP A 50 13.15 -38.60 -23.26
N SER A 51 14.14 -39.31 -22.75
CA SER A 51 15.36 -38.86 -22.11
C SER A 51 16.33 -38.24 -23.11
N ASN A 52 17.15 -37.30 -22.61
CA ASN A 52 18.40 -36.78 -23.17
C ASN A 52 18.33 -35.72 -24.28
N LEU A 53 18.47 -34.45 -23.88
CA LEU A 53 19.44 -33.56 -24.52
C LEU A 53 20.26 -32.82 -23.45
N ILE A 54 21.56 -33.08 -23.51
CA ILE A 54 22.65 -32.50 -22.72
C ILE A 54 23.24 -31.30 -23.46
N ALA A 55 23.76 -30.35 -22.69
CA ALA A 55 24.60 -29.19 -23.04
C ALA A 55 23.87 -28.01 -23.71
N LEU A 56 23.94 -26.79 -23.21
CA LEU A 56 25.15 -26.04 -22.87
C LEU A 56 24.91 -25.12 -21.65
N ALA A 57 25.67 -25.35 -20.58
CA ALA A 57 25.86 -24.39 -19.50
C ALA A 57 27.31 -23.90 -19.61
N ASP A 58 27.47 -22.59 -19.84
CA ASP A 58 28.65 -21.81 -19.46
C ASP A 58 28.33 -20.33 -19.72
N ASN A 59 27.96 -19.60 -18.67
CA ASN A 59 28.63 -18.34 -18.40
C ASN A 59 28.49 -17.96 -16.91
N GLN A 60 29.66 -17.75 -16.33
CA GLN A 60 29.92 -17.33 -14.98
C GLN A 60 29.59 -15.83 -14.82
N ASN A 61 28.94 -15.45 -13.72
CA ASN A 61 29.55 -14.48 -12.79
C ASN A 61 28.82 -14.52 -11.43
N PRO A 62 29.53 -14.65 -10.30
CA PRO A 62 28.96 -14.80 -8.97
C PRO A 62 28.84 -13.45 -8.26
N ASN A 63 27.87 -13.32 -7.35
CA ASN A 63 27.99 -12.62 -6.06
C ASN A 63 26.64 -12.62 -5.34
N PHE A 64 26.35 -13.72 -4.66
CA PHE A 64 25.42 -13.72 -3.51
C PHE A 64 25.89 -14.78 -2.52
N VAL A 65 26.72 -14.34 -1.57
CA VAL A 65 27.08 -15.12 -0.39
C VAL A 65 25.93 -14.98 0.60
N SER A 66 25.13 -16.03 0.70
CA SER A 66 24.33 -16.32 1.89
C SER A 66 24.89 -17.63 2.44
N THR A 67 25.51 -17.55 3.62
CA THR A 67 25.84 -18.73 4.42
C THR A 67 24.90 -18.70 5.61
N ASP A 68 23.77 -19.39 5.45
CA ASP A 68 23.07 -20.03 6.56
C ASP A 68 23.78 -21.37 6.79
N SER A 69 24.41 -21.53 7.95
CA SER A 69 24.88 -22.83 8.43
C SER A 69 23.90 -23.31 9.48
N GLU A 70 23.08 -24.29 9.10
CA GLU A 70 22.43 -25.22 10.01
C GLU A 70 23.52 -26.04 10.71
N GLU A 71 23.65 -25.88 12.03
CA GLU A 71 24.28 -26.90 12.87
C GLU A 71 23.21 -27.62 13.69
N ASN A 72 23.20 -28.94 13.52
CA ASN A 72 22.54 -29.95 14.33
C ASN A 72 22.83 -29.74 15.82
N LEU A 73 21.80 -29.48 16.63
CA LEU A 73 21.86 -29.65 18.08
C LEU A 73 21.36 -31.05 18.42
N THR A 74 22.27 -31.92 18.85
CA THR A 74 21.95 -33.14 19.56
C THR A 74 21.69 -32.80 21.03
N ASP A 75 20.49 -33.10 21.50
CA ASP A 75 20.15 -33.18 22.92
C ASP A 75 20.95 -34.32 23.55
N GLU A 76 21.93 -34.02 24.40
CA GLU A 76 22.22 -34.73 25.66
C GLU A 76 23.10 -33.84 26.56
N ASP A 77 22.58 -33.61 27.77
CA ASP A 77 23.29 -33.41 29.03
C ASP A 77 24.40 -32.35 29.12
N ILE A 78 24.05 -31.16 29.63
CA ILE A 78 24.85 -30.45 30.65
C ILE A 78 23.91 -29.59 31.50
N SER A 79 23.60 -30.10 32.68
CA SER A 79 23.09 -29.35 33.82
C SER A 79 24.25 -28.56 34.45
N VAL A 80 24.30 -27.25 34.21
CA VAL A 80 25.09 -26.35 35.05
C VAL A 80 24.11 -25.55 35.89
N GLU A 81 23.89 -26.04 37.11
CA GLU A 81 23.33 -25.22 38.17
C GLU A 81 24.24 -24.00 38.35
N ALA A 82 23.67 -22.80 38.29
CA ALA A 82 24.36 -21.60 38.73
C ALA A 82 24.43 -21.64 40.27
N PRO A 83 25.62 -21.70 40.89
CA PRO A 83 25.71 -21.41 42.30
C PRO A 83 25.52 -19.91 42.50
N CYS A 84 24.35 -19.53 43.02
CA CYS A 84 24.21 -18.28 43.75
C CYS A 84 25.17 -18.37 44.94
N THR A 85 26.36 -17.77 44.83
CA THR A 85 27.29 -17.67 45.95
C THR A 85 26.81 -16.54 46.88
N PRO A 86 26.51 -16.82 48.16
CA PRO A 86 26.25 -15.78 49.14
C PRO A 86 27.59 -15.12 49.52
N GLY A 87 27.70 -13.79 49.36
CA GLY A 87 28.82 -13.03 49.92
C GLY A 87 29.80 -12.42 48.92
N VAL A 88 29.41 -12.18 47.66
CA VAL A 88 30.14 -11.23 46.83
C VAL A 88 29.51 -9.86 47.02
N ASP A 89 30.18 -9.01 47.81
CA ASP A 89 29.85 -7.59 47.95
C ASP A 89 29.86 -6.95 46.55
N CYS A 90 28.69 -6.48 46.12
CA CYS A 90 28.59 -5.58 44.97
C CYS A 90 29.38 -4.31 45.31
N PRO A 91 30.35 -3.86 44.50
CA PRO A 91 30.95 -2.56 44.74
C PRO A 91 29.87 -1.48 44.57
N GLU A 92 29.50 -0.83 45.68
CA GLU A 92 28.54 0.28 45.75
C GLU A 92 29.07 1.61 45.15
N ASP A 93 30.17 1.59 44.39
CA ASP A 93 30.85 2.80 43.94
C ASP A 93 30.75 3.00 42.41
N LEU A 94 29.52 3.13 41.93
CA LEU A 94 29.21 4.01 40.79
C LEU A 94 28.00 4.89 41.13
N VAL A 95 28.09 5.57 42.28
CA VAL A 95 27.35 6.81 42.50
C VAL A 95 27.96 7.84 41.54
N ILE A 96 27.38 7.97 40.36
CA ILE A 96 27.60 9.17 39.55
C ILE A 96 27.10 10.33 40.41
N LYS A 97 28.02 11.14 40.94
CA LYS A 97 27.69 12.43 41.55
C LYS A 97 26.86 13.19 40.52
N MET A 98 25.55 13.21 40.72
CA MET A 98 24.69 14.18 40.06
C MET A 98 25.26 15.56 40.40
N PRO A 99 25.62 16.40 39.42
CA PRO A 99 26.01 17.76 39.73
C PRO A 99 24.84 18.41 40.47
N ASN A 100 25.15 19.03 41.61
CA ASN A 100 24.19 19.78 42.41
C ASN A 100 23.73 21.00 41.59
N VAL A 101 22.66 20.84 40.81
CA VAL A 101 22.01 21.92 40.07
C VAL A 101 21.06 22.64 41.03
N GLN A 102 21.62 23.51 41.86
CA GLN A 102 20.88 24.53 42.61
C GLN A 102 20.62 25.75 41.73
N ASN A 103 20.12 25.56 40.50
CA ASN A 103 19.66 26.66 39.67
C ASN A 103 18.23 26.39 39.21
N GLY A 104 17.36 27.36 39.52
CA GLY A 104 15.92 27.24 39.45
C GLY A 104 15.42 26.79 38.09
N TYR A 105 14.76 25.64 38.08
CA TYR A 105 13.80 25.30 37.06
C TYR A 105 12.60 26.25 37.24
N GLN A 106 12.52 27.26 36.37
CA GLN A 106 11.25 27.89 36.08
C GLN A 106 10.30 26.77 35.61
N ASN A 107 9.05 26.81 36.09
CA ASN A 107 8.01 25.87 35.68
C ASN A 107 7.60 26.17 34.24
N GLU A 108 8.46 25.84 33.28
CA GLU A 108 8.11 25.80 31.88
C GLU A 108 7.35 24.49 31.67
N ALA A 109 6.05 24.62 31.37
CA ALA A 109 5.21 23.50 30.99
C ALA A 109 5.97 22.64 29.99
N ILE A 110 5.94 21.32 30.23
CA ILE A 110 6.56 20.30 29.37
C ILE A 110 6.03 20.57 27.96
N ASP A 111 6.83 21.26 27.13
CA ASP A 111 6.53 21.45 25.74
C ASP A 111 6.45 20.04 25.16
N PRO A 112 5.27 19.58 24.69
CA PRO A 112 5.20 18.27 24.05
C PRO A 112 6.21 18.36 22.91
N PHE A 113 7.28 17.58 22.98
CA PHE A 113 8.40 17.62 22.04
C PHE A 113 7.85 17.51 20.62
N ILE A 114 7.57 18.66 19.99
CA ILE A 114 7.14 18.73 18.60
C ILE A 114 8.44 18.63 17.83
N PRO A 115 8.64 17.57 17.02
CA PRO A 115 9.85 17.44 16.26
C PRO A 115 10.05 18.70 15.41
N GLN A 116 11.27 19.23 15.43
CA GLN A 116 11.62 20.45 14.72
C GLN A 116 11.22 20.34 13.23
N GLY A 117 10.41 21.27 12.75
CA GLY A 117 9.93 21.29 11.36
C GLY A 117 8.49 20.80 11.15
N VAL A 118 7.75 20.46 12.20
CA VAL A 118 6.30 20.18 12.09
C VAL A 118 5.50 21.50 12.13
N LYS A 119 4.73 21.78 11.07
CA LYS A 119 3.83 22.94 10.98
C LYS A 119 2.47 22.70 11.61
N GLU A 120 1.92 21.50 11.42
CA GLU A 120 0.59 21.12 11.92
C GLU A 120 0.57 19.64 12.29
N VAL A 121 -0.11 19.30 13.38
CA VAL A 121 -0.39 17.92 13.79
C VAL A 121 -1.89 17.73 13.87
N ARG A 122 -2.40 16.66 13.25
CA ARG A 122 -3.83 16.33 13.33
C ARG A 122 -4.07 14.83 13.19
N THR A 123 -5.25 14.38 13.60
CA THR A 123 -5.69 13.00 13.34
C THR A 123 -6.48 12.95 12.03
N VAL A 124 -6.14 12.02 11.15
CA VAL A 124 -6.83 11.80 9.87
C VAL A 124 -7.18 10.34 9.66
N ILE A 125 -8.19 10.10 8.82
CA ILE A 125 -8.48 8.75 8.34
C ILE A 125 -7.49 8.45 7.22
N VAL A 126 -6.72 7.38 7.40
CA VAL A 126 -5.72 6.92 6.44
C VAL A 126 -6.16 5.58 5.86
N THR A 127 -6.12 5.49 4.54
CA THR A 127 -6.34 4.27 3.76
C THR A 127 -5.09 3.95 2.95
N ALA A 128 -5.12 2.82 2.23
CA ALA A 128 -4.09 2.50 1.26
C ALA A 128 -4.72 2.10 -0.07
N TYR A 129 -4.01 2.42 -1.16
CA TYR A 129 -4.36 2.03 -2.52
C TYR A 129 -3.14 1.43 -3.23
N SER A 130 -3.41 0.72 -4.32
CA SER A 130 -2.38 0.17 -5.20
C SER A 130 -2.68 0.55 -6.64
N SER A 131 -1.68 0.55 -7.50
CA SER A 131 -1.79 0.81 -8.94
C SER A 131 -2.50 -0.32 -9.72
N THR A 132 -3.45 -1.03 -9.11
CA THR A 132 -4.28 -1.98 -9.84
C THR A 132 -5.34 -1.20 -10.63
N PRO A 133 -5.62 -1.56 -11.90
CA PRO A 133 -6.51 -0.78 -12.77
C PRO A 133 -7.92 -0.54 -12.23
N ASP A 134 -8.39 -1.34 -11.26
CA ASP A 134 -9.69 -1.15 -10.61
C ASP A 134 -9.70 -0.09 -9.51
N GLN A 135 -8.53 0.45 -9.14
CA GLN A 135 -8.35 1.49 -8.12
C GLN A 135 -7.90 2.83 -8.72
N THR A 136 -7.49 2.84 -9.99
CA THR A 136 -6.95 4.01 -10.71
C THR A 136 -7.72 4.26 -11.99
N ASP A 137 -7.43 5.38 -12.67
CA ASP A 137 -7.91 5.62 -14.03
C ASP A 137 -7.06 4.85 -15.07
N ASP A 138 -7.16 5.25 -16.34
CA ASP A 138 -6.47 4.64 -17.48
C ASP A 138 -4.93 4.68 -17.37
N SER A 139 -4.35 5.39 -16.39
CA SER A 139 -2.89 5.51 -16.16
C SER A 139 -2.48 5.12 -14.72
N PRO A 140 -2.54 3.83 -14.35
CA PRO A 140 -2.35 3.36 -12.97
C PRO A 140 -1.04 3.76 -12.27
N PHE A 141 0.01 4.03 -13.05
CA PHE A 141 1.34 4.33 -12.55
C PHE A 141 1.72 5.81 -12.63
N ILE A 142 0.81 6.68 -13.10
CA ILE A 142 1.04 8.13 -13.22
C ILE A 142 0.18 8.84 -12.18
N THR A 143 0.79 9.60 -11.29
CA THR A 143 0.08 10.35 -10.25
C THR A 143 -0.54 11.63 -10.82
N ALA A 144 -1.47 12.27 -10.09
CA ALA A 144 -2.09 13.53 -10.52
C ALA A 144 -1.09 14.70 -10.77
N ASN A 145 0.14 14.62 -10.26
CA ASN A 145 1.23 15.56 -10.55
C ASN A 145 2.14 15.12 -11.73
N GLY A 146 1.74 14.10 -12.50
CA GLY A 146 2.47 13.60 -13.67
C GLY A 146 3.74 12.80 -13.35
N THR A 147 3.97 12.40 -12.09
CA THR A 147 5.13 11.59 -11.70
C THR A 147 4.79 10.11 -11.64
N PHE A 148 5.78 9.24 -11.78
CA PHE A 148 5.58 7.81 -11.54
C PHE A 148 5.33 7.52 -10.06
N VAL A 149 4.46 6.54 -9.82
CA VAL A 149 4.24 5.99 -8.48
C VAL A 149 5.51 5.37 -7.92
N ARG A 150 5.73 5.53 -6.62
CA ARG A 150 6.89 5.01 -5.89
C ARG A 150 6.57 4.98 -4.41
N ASP A 151 7.36 4.22 -3.66
CA ASP A 151 7.24 4.22 -2.20
C ASP A 151 7.41 5.64 -1.62
N GLY A 152 6.64 5.96 -0.58
CA GLY A 152 6.67 7.28 0.07
C GLY A 152 5.82 8.36 -0.62
N ILE A 153 4.85 7.99 -1.45
CA ILE A 153 3.85 8.93 -1.97
C ILE A 153 2.48 8.73 -1.31
N VAL A 154 1.71 9.82 -1.28
CA VAL A 154 0.33 9.82 -0.79
C VAL A 154 -0.60 10.59 -1.71
N ALA A 155 -1.86 10.16 -1.73
CA ALA A 155 -2.98 10.89 -2.29
C ALA A 155 -3.69 11.69 -1.19
N CYS A 156 -3.88 12.99 -1.41
CA CYS A 156 -4.54 13.88 -0.46
C CYS A 156 -5.11 15.08 -1.20
N ASN A 157 -6.29 15.58 -0.81
CA ASN A 157 -6.90 16.74 -1.47
C ASN A 157 -6.74 18.05 -0.70
N PHE A 158 -6.53 17.98 0.63
CA PHE A 158 -6.46 19.16 1.48
C PHE A 158 -5.05 19.76 1.60
N LEU A 159 -4.02 19.06 1.12
CA LEU A 159 -2.64 19.54 1.06
C LEU A 159 -2.20 19.82 -0.39
N PRO A 160 -1.36 20.85 -0.61
CA PRO A 160 -0.81 21.13 -1.94
C PRO A 160 0.08 19.97 -2.41
N PHE A 161 0.34 19.91 -3.73
CA PHE A 161 1.32 18.95 -4.24
C PHE A 161 2.71 19.30 -3.71
N GLY A 162 3.50 18.27 -3.44
CA GLY A 162 4.85 18.42 -2.87
C GLY A 162 4.87 18.51 -1.34
N ALA A 163 3.73 18.74 -0.69
CA ALA A 163 3.65 18.77 0.78
C ALA A 163 4.21 17.49 1.40
N LYS A 164 4.92 17.65 2.52
CA LYS A 164 5.55 16.53 3.23
C LYS A 164 4.80 16.21 4.49
N VAL A 165 4.53 14.93 4.69
CA VAL A 165 3.84 14.44 5.87
C VAL A 165 4.54 13.23 6.47
N ARG A 166 4.37 13.02 7.77
CA ARG A 166 4.86 11.87 8.52
C ARG A 166 3.73 11.22 9.30
N PHE A 167 3.78 9.90 9.45
CA PHE A 167 2.86 9.12 10.28
C PHE A 167 3.65 8.39 11.38
N PRO A 168 3.93 9.05 12.53
CA PRO A 168 4.81 8.50 13.56
C PRO A 168 4.37 7.11 14.05
N ASP A 169 3.07 6.93 14.27
CA ASP A 169 2.49 5.68 14.81
C ASP A 169 2.51 4.50 13.82
N PHE A 170 2.77 4.76 12.53
CA PHE A 170 2.73 3.75 11.48
C PHE A 170 4.09 3.49 10.85
N SER A 171 4.79 4.56 10.49
CA SER A 171 6.00 4.50 9.67
C SER A 171 7.19 5.20 10.33
N GLY A 172 7.08 5.58 11.61
CA GLY A 172 8.12 6.27 12.36
C GLY A 172 8.56 7.55 11.66
N ASP A 173 9.83 7.59 11.26
CA ASP A 173 10.49 8.76 10.66
C ASP A 173 10.35 8.89 9.14
N LYS A 174 9.62 7.97 8.50
CA LYS A 174 9.42 8.01 7.06
C LYS A 174 8.58 9.21 6.62
N ILE A 175 9.13 9.96 5.66
CA ILE A 175 8.46 11.12 5.06
C ILE A 175 7.73 10.70 3.78
N TYR A 176 6.47 11.11 3.69
CA TYR A 176 5.63 10.94 2.52
C TYR A 176 5.46 12.26 1.78
N THR A 177 5.36 12.20 0.46
CA THR A 177 5.12 13.37 -0.39
C THR A 177 3.75 13.29 -1.02
N VAL A 178 2.99 14.38 -0.95
CA VAL A 178 1.69 14.49 -1.64
C VAL A 178 1.93 14.67 -3.14
N THR A 179 1.72 13.61 -3.92
CA THR A 179 1.90 13.64 -5.39
C THR A 179 0.63 13.28 -6.15
N ASP A 180 -0.41 12.86 -5.44
CA ASP A 180 -1.64 12.34 -6.05
C ASP A 180 -2.90 12.93 -5.42
N ARG A 181 -4.05 12.72 -6.08
CA ARG A 181 -5.36 13.24 -5.66
C ARG A 181 -6.39 12.13 -5.55
N MET A 182 -7.42 12.42 -4.75
CA MET A 182 -8.54 11.52 -4.51
C MET A 182 -9.82 12.08 -5.09
N ALA A 183 -10.82 11.23 -5.33
CA ALA A 183 -12.17 11.67 -5.64
C ALA A 183 -12.72 12.60 -4.53
N LEU A 184 -13.51 13.62 -4.92
CA LEU A 184 -14.00 14.67 -4.01
C LEU A 184 -14.70 14.16 -2.74
N LYS A 185 -15.40 13.02 -2.83
CA LYS A 185 -16.06 12.37 -1.68
C LYS A 185 -15.08 11.90 -0.60
N ASN A 186 -13.82 11.68 -0.96
CA ASN A 186 -12.76 11.18 -0.09
C ASN A 186 -11.79 12.29 0.37
N SER A 187 -12.11 13.57 0.15
CA SER A 187 -11.21 14.70 0.47
C SER A 187 -10.84 14.86 1.94
N HIS A 188 -11.49 14.13 2.85
CA HIS A 188 -11.21 14.14 4.29
C HIS A 188 -10.21 13.05 4.72
N LYS A 189 -9.70 12.27 3.77
CA LYS A 189 -8.81 11.13 4.00
C LYS A 189 -7.45 11.37 3.36
N VAL A 190 -6.49 10.53 3.73
CA VAL A 190 -5.21 10.38 3.06
C VAL A 190 -5.09 8.93 2.59
N ASP A 191 -4.64 8.71 1.36
CA ASP A 191 -4.38 7.38 0.81
C ASP A 191 -2.88 7.16 0.64
N ILE A 192 -2.33 6.11 1.26
CA ILE A 192 -0.94 5.73 1.10
C ILE A 192 -0.82 4.78 -0.09
N TRP A 193 0.08 5.08 -1.02
CA TRP A 193 0.35 4.17 -2.13
C TRP A 193 1.14 2.94 -1.63
N MET A 194 0.73 1.76 -2.09
CA MET A 194 1.40 0.49 -1.83
C MET A 194 1.61 -0.28 -3.15
N GLU A 195 2.68 -1.07 -3.19
CA GLU A 195 3.07 -1.81 -4.40
C GLU A 195 2.04 -2.87 -4.82
N SER A 196 1.32 -3.46 -3.87
CA SER A 196 0.34 -4.50 -4.15
C SER A 196 -0.99 -4.29 -3.42
N ARG A 197 -2.07 -4.79 -4.03
CA ARG A 197 -3.42 -4.76 -3.46
C ARG A 197 -3.50 -5.50 -2.13
N SER A 198 -2.80 -6.62 -1.99
CA SER A 198 -2.78 -7.41 -0.76
C SER A 198 -2.25 -6.58 0.41
N LEU A 199 -1.19 -5.81 0.21
CA LEU A 199 -0.66 -4.88 1.22
C LEU A 199 -1.69 -3.80 1.57
N ALA A 200 -2.32 -3.19 0.57
CA ALA A 200 -3.34 -2.17 0.79
C ALA A 200 -4.56 -2.70 1.60
N LEU A 201 -5.00 -3.92 1.31
CA LEU A 201 -6.08 -4.59 2.04
C LEU A 201 -5.68 -4.95 3.46
N GLN A 202 -4.45 -5.43 3.67
CA GLN A 202 -3.92 -5.72 5.01
C GLN A 202 -3.77 -4.45 5.86
N PHE A 203 -3.42 -3.32 5.25
CA PHE A 203 -3.38 -2.04 5.93
C PHE A 203 -4.76 -1.62 6.43
N GLY A 204 -5.77 -1.71 5.56
CA GLY A 204 -7.15 -1.39 5.88
C GLY A 204 -7.40 0.10 6.12
N VAL A 205 -8.40 0.42 6.96
CA VAL A 205 -8.72 1.80 7.33
C VAL A 205 -8.22 2.07 8.75
N LYS A 206 -7.37 3.08 8.93
CA LYS A 206 -6.83 3.47 10.23
C LYS A 206 -7.11 4.94 10.51
N LYS A 207 -7.17 5.31 11.79
CA LYS A 207 -7.09 6.71 12.23
C LYS A 207 -5.68 6.92 12.76
N LEU A 208 -4.90 7.74 12.09
CA LEU A 208 -3.49 7.98 12.43
C LEU A 208 -3.26 9.46 12.71
N VAL A 209 -2.29 9.74 13.58
CA VAL A 209 -1.72 11.08 13.70
C VAL A 209 -0.87 11.34 12.46
N VAL A 210 -1.14 12.46 11.79
CA VAL A 210 -0.33 12.99 10.70
C VAL A 210 0.35 14.27 11.17
N GLU A 211 1.64 14.33 10.94
CA GLU A 211 2.44 15.54 11.09
C GLU A 211 2.71 16.13 9.71
N ILE A 212 2.38 17.39 9.51
CA ILE A 212 2.59 18.13 8.27
C ILE A 212 3.84 18.97 8.45
N LEU A 213 4.84 18.75 7.60
CA LEU A 213 6.16 19.39 7.71
C LEU A 213 6.27 20.64 6.82
N GLU A 214 5.76 20.57 5.58
CA GLU A 214 5.79 21.70 4.64
C GLU A 214 4.53 21.88 3.81
#